data_AF-A0A0G4KGL6-F1
#
_entry.id   AF-A0A0G4KGL6-F1
#
_cell.length_a   1.000
_cell.length_b   1.000
_cell.length_c   1.000
_cell.angle_alpha   90.00
_cell.angle_beta   90.00
_cell.angle_gamma   90.00
#
_symmetry.space_group_name_H-M   'P 1'
#
loop_
_entity.id
_entity.type
_entity.pdbx_description
1 polymer ?
#
loop_
_entity_poly.entity_id
_entity_poly.type
_entity_poly.pdbx_seq_one_letter_code
_entity_poly.pdbx_strand_id
1 'polypeptide(L)'
;MVKVLLTGGSGFIGGHVLEQLIEQGHDAVVTVRSEDKAQKIRDDHKDLAAGRLTVAIVPDIAREDAFDEVVKTPGLEAVLHTASPFHFNFTDPKKDLIDPAVIGTTAILQALHRSAPGVKRVVITSSFASIIDEARVTDPTKIFTERDWNPVTEADMTQSKATAYRASKKLAERAAWDFVAAAAPAPTFDLVTICPPLVLGPVGAHLASLDAINTSNERLRDWNPVTEADITQSKATAYRASKKLAERAAWDFVDAATPAFDLVTICPPLVLGPVGAHLASLDAINTSNERLVQLLRGAWKTRVADTGAAVLWVDVRDCAAAHLRALEAPAAAGRRLFTTAGWFSNREIAAVVRENFPELADRLPGPEVEGGEFPPKDKVYGYDNTATNEILGIQWIGLEKSIVDSTPAAGGRRLFTTAGWFSNREIATVVRENFPELVDRLPGPEVEGGEFPPKDKVYGYDNTATNEILGIQWIGLEKSIVDSVKQLQSLPVWKTL
;
A
#
# COMPACT_ATOMS: atom_id res chain seq x y z
N MET A 1 -17.81 -25.78 -4.88
CA MET A 1 -18.50 -24.64 -4.25
C MET A 1 -18.49 -24.86 -2.75
N VAL A 2 -17.86 -23.94 -2.03
CA VAL A 2 -17.63 -23.99 -0.57
C VAL A 2 -17.90 -22.57 -0.07
N LYS A 3 -18.46 -22.40 1.13
CA LYS A 3 -18.57 -21.07 1.76
C LYS A 3 -17.34 -20.76 2.61
N VAL A 4 -16.68 -19.66 2.28
CA VAL A 4 -15.35 -19.30 2.77
C VAL A 4 -15.38 -17.95 3.50
N LEU A 5 -14.89 -17.92 4.74
CA LEU A 5 -14.65 -16.68 5.49
C LEU A 5 -13.26 -16.15 5.15
N LEU A 6 -13.20 -15.03 4.43
CA LEU A 6 -11.99 -14.32 4.09
C LEU A 6 -11.81 -13.11 5.03
N THR A 7 -10.83 -13.16 5.93
CA THR A 7 -10.52 -11.98 6.74
C THR A 7 -9.62 -11.02 5.98
N GLY A 8 -9.92 -9.73 6.03
CA GLY A 8 -9.07 -8.69 5.44
C GLY A 8 -9.13 -8.61 3.92
N GLY A 9 -10.28 -8.90 3.31
CA GLY A 9 -10.44 -8.90 1.84
C GLY A 9 -10.22 -7.54 1.15
N SER A 10 -10.14 -6.44 1.90
CA SER A 10 -9.69 -5.14 1.38
C SER A 10 -8.16 -4.93 1.44
N GLY A 11 -7.38 -5.98 1.72
CA GLY A 11 -5.92 -5.96 1.76
C GLY A 11 -5.29 -6.42 0.44
N PHE A 12 -3.99 -6.20 0.24
CA PHE A 12 -3.34 -6.51 -1.04
C PHE A 12 -3.45 -7.99 -1.46
N ILE A 13 -3.15 -8.92 -0.55
CA ILE A 13 -3.31 -10.37 -0.80
C ILE A 13 -4.80 -10.74 -0.73
N GLY A 14 -5.51 -10.29 0.31
CA GLY A 14 -6.92 -10.61 0.53
C GLY A 14 -7.82 -10.23 -0.65
N GLY A 15 -7.53 -9.12 -1.32
CA GLY A 15 -8.25 -8.69 -2.51
C GLY A 15 -8.10 -9.65 -3.69
N HIS A 16 -6.87 -10.06 -4.02
CA HIS A 16 -6.65 -11.09 -5.04
C HIS A 16 -7.24 -12.46 -4.65
N VAL A 17 -7.28 -12.79 -3.36
CA VAL A 17 -7.97 -13.98 -2.85
C VAL A 17 -9.49 -13.87 -3.06
N LEU A 18 -10.09 -12.69 -2.86
CA LEU A 18 -11.51 -12.45 -3.07
C LEU A 18 -11.91 -12.64 -4.54
N GLU A 19 -11.18 -12.02 -5.47
CA GLU A 19 -11.43 -12.17 -6.91
C GLU A 19 -11.39 -13.65 -7.32
N GLN A 20 -10.35 -14.38 -6.91
CA GLN A 20 -10.22 -15.81 -7.28
C GLN A 20 -11.29 -16.70 -6.64
N LEU A 21 -11.74 -16.41 -5.41
CA LEU A 21 -12.87 -17.14 -4.78
C LEU A 21 -14.16 -16.96 -5.59
N ILE A 22 -14.41 -15.72 -6.01
CA ILE A 22 -15.57 -15.34 -6.83
C ILE A 22 -15.52 -16.06 -8.18
N GLU A 23 -14.39 -15.97 -8.90
CA GLU A 23 -14.13 -16.58 -10.20
C GLU A 23 -14.30 -18.10 -10.18
N GLN A 24 -13.80 -18.77 -9.14
CA GLN A 24 -13.89 -20.23 -8.97
C GLN A 24 -15.27 -20.71 -8.48
N GLY A 25 -16.24 -19.81 -8.29
CA GLY A 25 -17.61 -20.18 -7.96
C GLY A 25 -17.85 -20.46 -6.46
N HIS A 26 -17.00 -19.95 -5.56
CA HIS A 26 -17.22 -20.05 -4.11
C HIS A 26 -18.18 -18.98 -3.59
N ASP A 27 -18.72 -19.21 -2.39
CA ASP A 27 -19.42 -18.18 -1.63
C ASP A 27 -18.43 -17.52 -0.67
N ALA A 28 -18.34 -16.20 -0.67
CA ALA A 28 -17.39 -15.43 0.13
C ALA A 28 -18.08 -14.66 1.26
N VAL A 29 -17.58 -14.80 2.48
CA VAL A 29 -17.89 -13.95 3.63
C VAL A 29 -16.64 -13.14 3.93
N VAL A 30 -16.64 -11.85 3.64
CA VAL A 30 -15.45 -11.00 3.69
C VAL A 30 -15.50 -10.09 4.92
N THR A 31 -14.41 -10.03 5.70
CA THR A 31 -14.29 -9.04 6.79
C THR A 31 -13.46 -7.81 6.40
N VAL A 32 -13.96 -6.65 6.80
CA VAL A 32 -13.30 -5.33 6.64
C VAL A 32 -13.43 -4.49 7.92
N ARG A 33 -12.62 -3.43 8.05
CA ARG A 33 -12.54 -2.62 9.28
C ARG A 33 -13.57 -1.47 9.38
N SER A 34 -14.22 -1.09 8.29
CA SER A 34 -15.17 0.04 8.26
C SER A 34 -16.25 -0.17 7.20
N GLU A 35 -17.39 0.53 7.34
CA GLU A 35 -18.48 0.43 6.37
C GLU A 35 -18.08 1.00 5.00
N ASP A 36 -17.25 2.05 4.92
CA ASP A 36 -16.77 2.57 3.63
C ASP A 36 -16.06 1.49 2.79
N LYS A 37 -15.28 0.63 3.47
CA LYS A 37 -14.62 -0.52 2.84
C LYS A 37 -15.61 -1.63 2.51
N ALA A 38 -16.67 -1.77 3.30
CA ALA A 38 -17.71 -2.76 3.04
C ALA A 38 -18.55 -2.37 1.83
N GLN A 39 -19.06 -1.14 1.80
CA GLN A 39 -19.80 -0.56 0.69
C GLN A 39 -18.99 -0.59 -0.59
N LYS A 40 -17.71 -0.22 -0.54
CA LYS A 40 -16.83 -0.31 -1.72
C LYS A 40 -16.73 -1.72 -2.28
N ILE A 41 -16.49 -2.74 -1.44
CA ILE A 41 -16.49 -4.15 -1.89
C ILE A 41 -17.86 -4.54 -2.46
N ARG A 42 -18.97 -4.08 -1.90
CA ARG A 42 -20.31 -4.32 -2.47
C ARG A 42 -20.48 -3.65 -3.84
N ASP A 43 -19.96 -2.45 -4.04
CA ASP A 43 -20.08 -1.68 -5.29
C ASP A 43 -19.23 -2.26 -6.42
N ASP A 44 -17.98 -2.63 -6.12
CA ASP A 44 -17.05 -3.28 -7.07
C ASP A 44 -17.58 -4.65 -7.54
N HIS A 45 -18.39 -5.30 -6.69
CA HIS A 45 -18.97 -6.63 -6.91
C HIS A 45 -20.50 -6.63 -7.07
N LYS A 46 -21.12 -5.48 -7.38
CA LYS A 46 -22.60 -5.34 -7.43
C LYS A 46 -23.30 -6.31 -8.39
N ASP A 47 -22.62 -6.72 -9.46
CA ASP A 47 -23.15 -7.61 -10.49
C ASP A 47 -23.10 -9.09 -10.06
N LEU A 48 -22.46 -9.40 -8.92
CA LEU A 48 -22.54 -10.70 -8.25
C LEU A 48 -23.84 -10.80 -7.46
N ALA A 49 -24.93 -10.85 -8.22
CA ALA A 49 -26.29 -10.97 -7.72
C ALA A 49 -26.50 -12.25 -6.89
N ALA A 50 -27.47 -12.18 -5.97
CA ALA A 50 -28.05 -13.32 -5.24
C ALA A 50 -27.14 -14.06 -4.23
N GLY A 51 -26.51 -13.31 -3.31
CA GLY A 51 -26.13 -13.84 -1.99
C GLY A 51 -24.82 -14.63 -1.90
N ARG A 52 -24.06 -14.70 -2.98
CA ARG A 52 -22.73 -15.34 -3.02
C ARG A 52 -21.61 -14.53 -2.36
N LEU A 53 -21.83 -13.23 -2.13
CA LEU A 53 -20.91 -12.35 -1.41
C LEU A 53 -21.63 -11.73 -0.20
N THR A 54 -21.08 -11.94 0.99
CA THR A 54 -21.46 -11.29 2.25
C THR A 54 -20.28 -10.46 2.74
N VAL A 55 -20.52 -9.21 3.15
CA VAL A 55 -19.47 -8.37 3.75
C VAL A 55 -19.85 -8.02 5.18
N ALA A 56 -18.92 -8.27 6.11
CA ALA A 56 -19.07 -8.08 7.54
C ALA A 56 -18.00 -7.11 8.09
N ILE A 57 -18.36 -6.32 9.09
CA ILE A 57 -17.44 -5.38 9.73
C ILE A 57 -16.80 -6.05 10.95
N VAL A 58 -15.47 -6.11 10.97
CA VAL A 58 -14.65 -6.45 12.14
C VAL A 58 -13.66 -5.29 12.33
N PRO A 59 -14.01 -4.27 13.14
CA PRO A 59 -13.23 -3.02 13.22
C PRO A 59 -11.81 -3.22 13.72
N ASP A 60 -11.67 -4.02 14.77
CA ASP A 60 -10.41 -4.42 15.38
C ASP A 60 -10.36 -5.94 15.51
N ILE A 61 -9.33 -6.53 14.91
CA ILE A 61 -9.09 -7.98 14.95
C ILE A 61 -8.27 -8.40 16.17
N ALA A 62 -7.65 -7.47 16.90
CA ALA A 62 -6.84 -7.73 18.08
C ALA A 62 -7.66 -7.92 19.37
N ARG A 63 -8.99 -8.14 19.26
CA ARG A 63 -9.88 -8.50 20.37
C ARG A 63 -10.18 -10.00 20.36
N GLU A 64 -10.29 -10.59 21.55
CA GLU A 64 -10.62 -12.02 21.71
C GLU A 64 -12.03 -12.40 21.18
N ASP A 65 -12.94 -11.43 21.13
CA ASP A 65 -14.32 -11.55 20.63
C ASP A 65 -14.50 -11.09 19.17
N ALA A 66 -13.44 -10.60 18.51
CA ALA A 66 -13.51 -9.90 17.22
C ALA A 66 -14.24 -10.68 16.11
N PHE A 67 -14.18 -12.01 16.16
CA PHE A 67 -14.74 -12.90 15.14
C PHE A 67 -16.00 -13.65 15.59
N ASP A 68 -16.46 -13.48 16.84
CA ASP A 68 -17.51 -14.34 17.43
C ASP A 68 -18.83 -14.30 16.66
N GLU A 69 -19.23 -13.16 16.10
CA GLU A 69 -20.46 -13.08 15.30
C GLU A 69 -20.27 -13.58 13.85
N VAL A 70 -19.16 -13.26 13.19
CA VAL A 70 -18.98 -13.62 11.76
C VAL A 70 -18.78 -15.13 11.56
N VAL A 71 -18.17 -15.83 12.52
CA VAL A 71 -18.00 -17.30 12.43
C VAL A 71 -19.32 -18.07 12.53
N LYS A 72 -20.39 -17.45 13.06
CA LYS A 72 -21.74 -18.06 13.13
C LYS A 72 -22.47 -18.06 11.78
N THR A 73 -21.85 -17.57 10.70
CA THR A 73 -22.47 -17.50 9.37
C THR A 73 -22.94 -18.89 8.90
N PRO A 74 -24.23 -19.09 8.56
CA PRO A 74 -24.75 -20.40 8.19
C PRO A 74 -24.07 -21.04 6.98
N GLY A 75 -23.67 -22.30 7.15
CA GLY A 75 -23.01 -23.10 6.12
C GLY A 75 -21.54 -22.73 5.89
N LEU A 76 -20.87 -22.04 6.82
CA LEU A 76 -19.44 -21.77 6.74
C LEU A 76 -18.62 -23.07 6.86
N GLU A 77 -17.77 -23.34 5.87
CA GLU A 77 -17.02 -24.60 5.75
C GLU A 77 -15.50 -24.40 5.83
N ALA A 78 -14.99 -23.23 5.46
CA ALA A 78 -13.56 -22.97 5.45
C ALA A 78 -13.22 -21.49 5.70
N VAL A 79 -11.96 -21.21 6.08
CA VAL A 79 -11.49 -19.87 6.43
C VAL A 79 -10.14 -19.56 5.77
N LEU A 80 -10.03 -18.39 5.17
CA LEU A 80 -8.78 -17.78 4.69
C LEU A 80 -8.49 -16.54 5.53
N HIS A 81 -7.63 -16.68 6.54
CA HIS A 81 -7.30 -15.59 7.46
C HIS A 81 -6.10 -14.79 6.94
N THR A 82 -6.36 -13.69 6.22
CA THR A 82 -5.32 -12.82 5.63
C THR A 82 -5.14 -11.50 6.38
N ALA A 83 -6.07 -11.14 7.27
CA ALA A 83 -5.96 -9.96 8.11
C ALA A 83 -4.83 -10.12 9.14
N SER A 84 -4.10 -9.04 9.42
CA SER A 84 -3.09 -9.00 10.48
C SER A 84 -2.99 -7.56 11.01
N PRO A 85 -2.96 -7.34 12.34
CA PRO A 85 -2.81 -6.01 12.90
C PRO A 85 -1.31 -5.69 12.90
N PHE A 86 -0.88 -4.94 11.89
CA PHE A 86 0.54 -4.68 11.66
C PHE A 86 0.80 -3.22 11.30
N HIS A 87 1.62 -2.54 12.09
CA HIS A 87 2.26 -1.24 11.78
C HIS A 87 3.70 -1.19 12.29
N PHE A 88 4.51 -0.30 11.70
CA PHE A 88 5.85 0.03 12.20
C PHE A 88 5.86 1.22 13.19
N ASN A 89 4.73 1.91 13.35
CA ASN A 89 4.54 2.98 14.33
C ASN A 89 4.12 2.40 15.69
N PHE A 90 5.06 1.79 16.40
CA PHE A 90 4.87 1.31 17.77
C PHE A 90 5.87 1.97 18.71
N THR A 91 5.46 2.15 19.97
CA THR A 91 6.36 2.55 21.07
C THR A 91 6.74 1.34 21.89
N ASP A 92 5.79 0.42 22.12
CA ASP A 92 5.99 -0.84 22.82
C ASP A 92 5.87 -2.02 21.81
N PRO A 93 6.97 -2.68 21.43
CA PRO A 93 6.95 -3.79 20.48
C PRO A 93 6.10 -4.98 20.94
N LYS A 94 5.90 -5.15 22.25
CA LYS A 94 5.04 -6.20 22.79
C LYS A 94 3.58 -5.81 22.61
N LYS A 95 3.18 -4.72 23.28
CA LYS A 95 1.78 -4.28 23.38
C LYS A 95 1.19 -3.83 22.04
N ASP A 96 1.98 -3.15 21.21
CA ASP A 96 1.47 -2.50 19.99
C ASP A 96 1.65 -3.38 18.73
N LEU A 97 2.35 -4.51 18.83
CA LEU A 97 2.71 -5.34 17.66
C LEU A 97 2.65 -6.85 17.89
N ILE A 98 3.32 -7.40 18.92
CA ILE A 98 3.35 -8.85 19.15
C ILE A 98 2.02 -9.35 19.70
N ASP A 99 1.54 -8.75 20.79
CA ASP A 99 0.30 -9.18 21.45
C ASP A 99 -0.90 -9.03 20.49
N PRO A 100 -1.08 -7.92 19.74
CA PRO A 100 -2.12 -7.83 18.71
C PRO A 100 -2.00 -8.90 17.62
N ALA A 101 -0.79 -9.21 17.15
CA ALA A 101 -0.59 -10.22 16.11
C ALA A 101 -0.92 -11.63 16.61
N VAL A 102 -0.56 -11.95 17.85
CA VAL A 102 -0.91 -13.23 18.51
C VAL A 102 -2.42 -13.31 18.74
N ILE A 103 -3.04 -12.31 19.36
CA ILE A 103 -4.48 -12.29 19.66
C ILE A 103 -5.29 -12.33 18.37
N GLY A 104 -4.97 -11.52 17.36
CA GLY A 104 -5.72 -11.51 16.10
C GLY A 104 -5.66 -12.84 15.33
N THR A 105 -4.61 -13.63 15.55
CA THR A 105 -4.46 -14.97 14.96
C THR A 105 -5.17 -16.05 15.78
N THR A 106 -5.14 -15.97 17.12
CA THR A 106 -5.76 -16.98 17.99
C THR A 106 -7.26 -16.75 18.21
N ALA A 107 -7.72 -15.50 18.24
CA ALA A 107 -9.13 -15.14 18.46
C ALA A 107 -10.06 -15.78 17.42
N ILE A 108 -9.67 -15.79 16.13
CA ILE A 108 -10.47 -16.46 15.10
C ILE A 108 -10.51 -17.98 15.31
N LEU A 109 -9.40 -18.61 15.68
CA LEU A 109 -9.33 -20.06 15.91
C LEU A 109 -10.18 -20.47 17.11
N GLN A 110 -10.15 -19.67 18.17
CA GLN A 110 -10.98 -19.84 19.36
C GLN A 110 -12.47 -19.64 19.04
N ALA A 111 -12.83 -18.57 18.32
CA ALA A 111 -14.22 -18.31 17.90
C ALA A 111 -14.77 -19.45 17.03
N LEU A 112 -13.98 -19.93 16.07
CA LEU A 112 -14.32 -21.10 15.24
C LEU A 112 -14.52 -22.36 16.07
N HIS A 113 -13.61 -22.64 17.01
CA HIS A 113 -13.68 -23.82 17.88
C HIS A 113 -14.91 -23.78 18.81
N ARG A 114 -15.28 -22.60 19.31
CA ARG A 114 -16.49 -22.38 20.13
C ARG A 114 -17.79 -22.53 19.32
N SER A 115 -17.83 -21.98 18.10
CA SER A 115 -19.10 -21.59 17.46
C SER A 115 -19.31 -22.09 16.02
N ALA A 116 -18.29 -22.68 15.37
CA ALA A 116 -18.34 -23.03 13.94
C ALA A 116 -17.93 -24.50 13.63
N PRO A 117 -18.63 -25.52 14.18
CA PRO A 117 -18.31 -26.93 13.96
C PRO A 117 -18.45 -27.41 12.50
N GLY A 118 -19.07 -26.58 11.63
CA GLY A 118 -19.11 -26.79 10.19
C GLY A 118 -17.75 -26.64 9.52
N VAL A 119 -16.85 -25.81 10.07
CA VAL A 119 -15.56 -25.49 9.46
C VAL A 119 -14.60 -26.69 9.53
N LYS A 120 -13.97 -26.98 8.39
CA LYS A 120 -13.06 -28.11 8.15
C LYS A 120 -11.63 -27.70 7.85
N ARG A 121 -11.38 -26.47 7.41
CA ARG A 121 -10.03 -25.96 7.13
C ARG A 121 -9.89 -24.49 7.45
N VAL A 122 -8.77 -24.15 8.08
CA VAL A 122 -8.31 -22.77 8.26
C VAL A 122 -6.94 -22.62 7.59
N VAL A 123 -6.82 -21.65 6.69
CA VAL A 123 -5.55 -21.26 6.07
C VAL A 123 -5.18 -19.86 6.57
N ILE A 124 -4.01 -19.70 7.18
CA ILE A 124 -3.53 -18.44 7.75
C ILE A 124 -2.39 -17.86 6.91
N THR A 125 -2.46 -16.58 6.56
CA THR A 125 -1.34 -15.85 5.96
C THR A 125 -0.28 -15.50 7.01
N SER A 126 0.75 -16.32 7.10
CA SER A 126 1.98 -16.05 7.87
C SER A 126 2.96 -15.23 7.00
N SER A 127 4.26 -15.51 7.07
CA SER A 127 5.31 -14.87 6.26
C SER A 127 6.61 -15.69 6.31
N PHE A 128 7.47 -15.56 5.31
CA PHE A 128 8.88 -15.98 5.40
C PHE A 128 9.59 -15.39 6.64
N ALA A 129 9.08 -14.29 7.22
CA ALA A 129 9.52 -13.76 8.50
C ALA A 129 9.45 -14.77 9.67
N SER A 130 8.60 -15.80 9.61
CA SER A 130 8.54 -16.91 10.59
C SER A 130 9.48 -18.08 10.27
N ILE A 131 10.15 -18.06 9.11
CA ILE A 131 11.06 -19.10 8.59
C ILE A 131 12.52 -18.62 8.65
N ILE A 132 12.77 -17.37 8.26
CA ILE A 132 14.11 -16.80 8.07
C ILE A 132 14.93 -16.77 9.37
N ASP A 133 16.18 -17.22 9.30
CA ASP A 133 17.20 -16.97 10.31
C ASP A 133 18.10 -15.83 9.83
N GLU A 134 18.04 -14.68 10.51
CA GLU A 134 18.82 -13.50 10.16
C GLU A 134 20.33 -13.74 10.25
N ALA A 135 20.81 -14.64 11.10
CA ALA A 135 22.23 -14.97 11.20
C ALA A 135 22.74 -15.80 10.01
N ARG A 136 21.84 -16.33 9.17
CA ARG A 136 22.17 -17.21 8.02
C ARG A 136 21.81 -16.60 6.66
N VAL A 137 21.40 -15.34 6.59
CA VAL A 137 21.01 -14.69 5.31
C VAL A 137 22.19 -14.44 4.35
N THR A 138 23.42 -14.55 4.82
CA THR A 138 24.64 -14.47 3.99
C THR A 138 25.38 -15.81 3.89
N ASP A 139 24.80 -16.90 4.37
CA ASP A 139 25.43 -18.22 4.37
C ASP A 139 24.99 -19.03 3.13
N PRO A 140 25.89 -19.30 2.16
CA PRO A 140 25.55 -20.06 0.95
C PRO A 140 25.29 -21.55 1.22
N THR A 141 25.58 -22.06 2.42
CA THR A 141 25.28 -23.44 2.81
C THR A 141 23.88 -23.59 3.42
N LYS A 142 23.22 -22.49 3.81
CA LYS A 142 21.86 -22.54 4.34
C LYS A 142 20.87 -22.69 3.20
N ILE A 143 20.09 -23.77 3.23
CA ILE A 143 18.85 -23.92 2.47
C ILE A 143 17.67 -23.67 3.43
N PHE A 144 16.79 -22.72 3.13
CA PHE A 144 15.53 -22.52 3.84
C PHE A 144 14.40 -23.36 3.24
N THR A 145 13.56 -23.94 4.10
CA THR A 145 12.45 -24.84 3.76
C THR A 145 11.21 -24.51 4.59
N GLU A 146 10.04 -25.07 4.29
CA GLU A 146 8.84 -24.90 5.15
C GLU A 146 8.99 -25.47 6.57
N ARG A 147 10.06 -26.24 6.84
CA ARG A 147 10.36 -26.85 8.16
C ARG A 147 11.12 -25.89 9.08
N ASP A 148 11.80 -24.89 8.53
CA ASP A 148 12.61 -23.96 9.29
C ASP A 148 11.74 -22.97 10.07
N TRP A 149 12.13 -22.72 11.32
CA TRP A 149 11.51 -21.70 12.16
C TRP A 149 12.54 -20.63 12.49
N ASN A 150 12.12 -19.36 12.38
CA ASN A 150 12.94 -18.23 12.79
C ASN A 150 13.31 -18.37 14.29
N PRO A 151 14.61 -18.36 14.66
CA PRO A 151 15.05 -18.53 16.03
C PRO A 151 14.64 -17.38 16.97
N VAL A 152 14.20 -16.23 16.43
CA VAL A 152 13.80 -15.04 17.18
C VAL A 152 12.84 -15.35 18.34
N THR A 153 13.10 -14.75 19.49
CA THR A 153 12.28 -14.85 20.70
C THR A 153 11.61 -13.51 21.01
N GLU A 154 10.69 -13.50 21.97
CA GLU A 154 10.10 -12.25 22.46
C GLU A 154 11.16 -11.32 23.10
N ALA A 155 12.22 -11.88 23.70
CA ALA A 155 13.31 -11.10 24.27
C ALA A 155 14.13 -10.33 23.21
N ASP A 156 14.10 -10.77 21.95
CA ASP A 156 14.81 -10.13 20.83
C ASP A 156 14.02 -8.97 20.20
N MET A 157 12.75 -8.75 20.57
CA MET A 157 11.86 -7.80 19.90
C MET A 157 12.37 -6.35 19.91
N THR A 158 13.18 -5.98 20.91
CA THR A 158 13.72 -4.62 21.06
C THR A 158 14.99 -4.36 20.24
N GLN A 159 15.60 -5.39 19.64
CA GLN A 159 16.85 -5.24 18.87
C GLN A 159 16.70 -4.33 17.64
N SER A 160 15.57 -4.43 16.94
CA SER A 160 15.23 -3.53 15.82
C SER A 160 13.76 -3.63 15.47
N LYS A 161 13.20 -2.63 14.76
CA LYS A 161 11.84 -2.71 14.21
C LYS A 161 11.63 -3.92 13.27
N ALA A 162 12.68 -4.35 12.58
CA ALA A 162 12.62 -5.54 11.71
C ALA A 162 12.60 -6.84 12.53
N THR A 163 13.35 -6.90 13.64
CA THR A 163 13.34 -8.03 14.58
C THR A 163 11.99 -8.14 15.28
N ALA A 164 11.41 -7.02 15.73
CA ALA A 164 10.06 -6.96 16.28
C ALA A 164 8.99 -7.54 15.33
N TYR A 165 9.03 -7.16 14.05
CA TYR A 165 8.13 -7.70 13.02
C TYR A 165 8.30 -9.20 12.80
N ARG A 166 9.55 -9.67 12.75
CA ARG A 166 9.86 -11.09 12.63
C ARG A 166 9.35 -11.88 13.85
N ALA A 167 9.55 -11.33 15.05
CA ALA A 167 9.02 -11.89 16.29
C ALA A 167 7.49 -11.99 16.26
N SER A 168 6.78 -10.92 15.87
CA SER A 168 5.31 -10.95 15.84
C SER A 168 4.76 -11.97 14.84
N LYS A 169 5.34 -12.07 13.63
CA LYS A 169 4.95 -13.10 12.65
C LYS A 169 5.27 -14.52 13.11
N LYS A 170 6.45 -14.75 13.69
CA LYS A 170 6.85 -16.06 14.23
C LYS A 170 5.97 -16.48 15.42
N LEU A 171 5.70 -15.58 16.36
CA LEU A 171 4.92 -15.86 17.56
C LEU A 171 3.43 -16.04 17.23
N ALA A 172 2.87 -15.23 16.33
CA ALA A 172 1.49 -15.40 15.85
C ALA A 172 1.27 -16.75 15.17
N GLU A 173 2.14 -17.14 14.22
CA GLU A 173 2.05 -18.44 13.58
C GLU A 173 2.22 -19.58 14.59
N ARG A 174 3.17 -19.43 15.53
CA ARG A 174 3.42 -20.44 16.54
C ARG A 174 2.21 -20.64 17.46
N ALA A 175 1.57 -19.56 17.90
CA ALA A 175 0.37 -19.60 18.72
C ALA A 175 -0.82 -20.29 18.02
N ALA A 176 -0.93 -20.17 16.69
CA ALA A 176 -1.93 -20.89 15.90
C ALA A 176 -1.72 -22.42 15.95
N TRP A 177 -0.48 -22.87 15.75
CA TRP A 177 -0.14 -24.30 15.84
C TRP A 177 -0.27 -24.84 17.27
N ASP A 178 0.20 -24.10 18.26
CA ASP A 178 0.10 -24.50 19.67
C ASP A 178 -1.38 -24.57 20.13
N PHE A 179 -2.26 -23.69 19.64
CA PHE A 179 -3.71 -23.78 19.87
C PHE A 179 -4.30 -25.09 19.31
N VAL A 180 -4.02 -25.41 18.05
CA VAL A 180 -4.57 -26.63 17.41
C VAL A 180 -4.03 -27.90 18.07
N ALA A 181 -2.80 -27.88 18.57
CA ALA A 181 -2.20 -29.01 19.29
C ALA A 181 -2.74 -29.19 20.72
N ALA A 182 -3.17 -28.10 21.38
CA ALA A 182 -3.56 -28.12 22.80
C ALA A 182 -5.08 -28.08 23.06
N ALA A 183 -5.90 -27.72 22.06
CA ALA A 183 -7.34 -27.57 22.23
C ALA A 183 -8.03 -28.91 22.59
N ALA A 184 -8.95 -28.84 23.56
CA ALA A 184 -9.71 -29.97 24.08
C ALA A 184 -11.21 -29.61 24.18
N PRO A 185 -12.12 -30.28 23.44
CA PRO A 185 -11.86 -31.32 22.44
C PRO A 185 -11.02 -30.79 21.26
N ALA A 186 -10.50 -31.70 20.43
CA ALA A 186 -9.74 -31.29 19.24
C ALA A 186 -10.62 -30.44 18.28
N PRO A 187 -10.04 -29.46 17.55
CA PRO A 187 -10.81 -28.67 16.58
C PRO A 187 -11.43 -29.52 15.47
N THR A 188 -12.55 -29.08 14.92
CA THR A 188 -13.21 -29.73 13.76
C THR A 188 -12.52 -29.47 12.43
N PHE A 189 -11.50 -28.61 12.44
CA PHE A 189 -10.77 -28.13 11.28
C PHE A 189 -9.29 -28.50 11.33
N ASP A 190 -8.69 -28.73 10.17
CA ASP A 190 -7.24 -28.69 10.03
C ASP A 190 -6.74 -27.25 9.84
N LEU A 191 -5.44 -27.06 10.08
CA LEU A 191 -4.74 -25.78 9.93
C LEU A 191 -3.68 -25.90 8.84
N VAL A 192 -3.56 -24.85 8.04
CA VAL A 192 -2.50 -24.64 7.05
C VAL A 192 -1.95 -23.22 7.23
N THR A 193 -0.65 -23.01 7.05
CA THR A 193 -0.05 -21.67 7.03
C THR A 193 0.63 -21.40 5.69
N ILE A 194 0.38 -20.23 5.10
CA ILE A 194 1.06 -19.75 3.90
C ILE A 194 2.17 -18.80 4.35
N CYS A 195 3.41 -19.06 3.97
CA CYS A 195 4.58 -18.30 4.40
C CYS A 195 5.22 -17.53 3.22
N PRO A 196 4.58 -16.47 2.70
CA PRO A 196 5.09 -15.72 1.56
C PRO A 196 6.29 -14.85 1.95
N PRO A 197 7.28 -14.68 1.05
CA PRO A 197 8.37 -13.72 1.19
C PRO A 197 7.89 -12.32 0.73
N LEU A 198 8.68 -11.56 -0.03
CA LEU A 198 8.24 -10.29 -0.60
C LEU A 198 7.14 -10.51 -1.64
N VAL A 199 5.94 -9.96 -1.44
CA VAL A 199 4.84 -10.14 -2.41
C VAL A 199 4.78 -8.96 -3.37
N LEU A 200 5.18 -9.17 -4.63
CA LEU A 200 5.07 -8.23 -5.75
C LEU A 200 3.78 -8.48 -6.54
N GLY A 201 3.45 -7.63 -7.52
CA GLY A 201 2.33 -7.88 -8.44
C GLY A 201 1.32 -6.73 -8.52
N PRO A 202 0.40 -6.78 -9.50
CA PRO A 202 -0.55 -5.70 -9.76
C PRO A 202 -1.49 -5.44 -8.59
N VAL A 203 -1.88 -4.17 -8.42
CA VAL A 203 -2.89 -3.74 -7.44
C VAL A 203 -4.28 -4.04 -8.02
N GLY A 204 -5.14 -4.70 -7.25
CA GLY A 204 -6.48 -5.09 -7.70
C GLY A 204 -7.44 -3.91 -7.89
N ALA A 205 -8.45 -4.06 -8.76
CA ALA A 205 -9.38 -2.98 -9.12
C ALA A 205 -10.23 -2.48 -7.93
N HIS A 206 -10.51 -3.35 -6.96
CA HIS A 206 -11.19 -3.03 -5.70
C HIS A 206 -10.38 -2.12 -4.75
N LEU A 207 -9.24 -1.57 -5.17
CA LEU A 207 -8.44 -0.59 -4.44
C LEU A 207 -8.52 0.81 -5.10
N ALA A 208 -9.73 1.34 -5.20
CA ALA A 208 -10.03 2.64 -5.82
C ALA A 208 -9.68 3.88 -4.97
N SER A 209 -8.94 3.74 -3.87
CA SER A 209 -8.13 4.85 -3.33
C SER A 209 -6.78 4.32 -2.86
N LEU A 210 -5.74 5.14 -3.02
CA LEU A 210 -4.38 4.79 -2.62
C LEU A 210 -4.27 4.69 -1.08
N ASP A 211 -5.12 5.40 -0.34
CA ASP A 211 -5.11 5.48 1.12
C ASP A 211 -5.46 4.15 1.82
N ALA A 212 -5.94 3.15 1.08
CA ALA A 212 -6.36 1.87 1.61
C ALA A 212 -5.34 0.74 1.38
N ILE A 213 -4.09 0.80 1.92
CA ILE A 213 -3.30 -0.41 2.26
C ILE A 213 -2.00 -0.18 3.06
N ASN A 214 -1.78 -1.12 4.00
CA ASN A 214 -0.56 -1.60 4.68
C ASN A 214 0.69 -0.70 4.92
N THR A 215 1.34 -0.98 6.04
CA THR A 215 2.23 -0.10 6.82
C THR A 215 3.71 -0.19 6.49
N SER A 216 4.02 -1.03 5.52
CA SER A 216 5.20 -1.01 4.67
C SER A 216 5.83 0.36 4.35
N ASN A 217 5.00 1.38 4.14
CA ASN A 217 5.36 2.73 3.69
C ASN A 217 6.30 3.51 4.63
N GLU A 218 6.38 3.12 5.90
CA GLU A 218 7.00 3.99 6.91
C GLU A 218 8.52 4.04 6.84
N ARG A 219 9.16 3.10 6.12
CA ARG A 219 10.63 2.98 6.05
C ARG A 219 11.31 4.06 5.20
N LEU A 220 10.54 4.85 4.44
CA LEU A 220 11.04 5.77 3.42
C LEU A 220 10.53 7.21 3.57
N ARG A 221 9.64 7.49 4.54
CA ARG A 221 9.14 8.85 4.83
C ARG A 221 10.16 9.76 5.54
N ASP A 222 11.23 9.18 6.10
CA ASP A 222 12.28 9.90 6.85
C ASP A 222 13.30 10.67 5.96
N TRP A 223 13.10 10.71 4.64
CA TRP A 223 14.00 11.38 3.69
C TRP A 223 13.63 12.82 3.32
N ASN A 224 12.91 13.54 4.19
CA ASN A 224 12.87 15.01 4.16
C ASN A 224 13.62 15.61 5.38
N PRO A 225 14.93 15.84 5.25
CA PRO A 225 15.84 16.08 6.38
C PRO A 225 15.72 17.49 7.01
N VAL A 226 14.85 18.37 6.51
CA VAL A 226 14.72 19.75 7.01
C VAL A 226 14.27 19.77 8.47
N THR A 227 15.09 20.35 9.33
CA THR A 227 14.92 20.56 10.77
C THR A 227 14.67 22.03 11.11
N GLU A 228 14.42 22.33 12.39
CA GLU A 228 14.32 23.71 12.88
C GLU A 228 15.65 24.49 12.74
N ALA A 229 16.79 23.80 12.77
CA ALA A 229 18.11 24.42 12.54
C ALA A 229 18.32 24.88 11.09
N ASP A 230 17.58 24.32 10.13
CA ASP A 230 17.71 24.61 8.69
C ASP A 230 16.89 25.84 8.23
N ILE A 231 16.12 26.46 9.14
CA ILE A 231 15.25 27.62 8.86
C ILE A 231 16.04 28.80 8.26
N THR A 232 17.31 28.96 8.62
CA THR A 232 18.16 30.08 8.14
C THR A 232 18.69 29.91 6.71
N GLN A 233 18.61 28.70 6.12
CA GLN A 233 19.26 28.40 4.84
C GLN A 233 18.64 29.10 3.63
N SER A 234 17.31 29.23 3.60
CA SER A 234 16.60 30.02 2.59
C SER A 234 15.16 30.32 3.02
N LYS A 235 14.53 31.35 2.43
CA LYS A 235 13.10 31.64 2.67
C LYS A 235 12.17 30.48 2.31
N ALA A 236 12.53 29.68 1.29
CA ALA A 236 11.78 28.49 0.90
C ALA A 236 11.98 27.33 1.88
N THR A 237 13.19 27.17 2.43
CA THR A 237 13.50 26.19 3.49
C THR A 237 12.78 26.56 4.79
N ALA A 238 12.82 27.84 5.20
CA ALA A 238 12.09 28.39 6.34
C ALA A 238 10.58 28.12 6.25
N TYR A 239 9.99 28.33 5.07
CA TYR A 239 8.57 28.07 4.84
C TYR A 239 8.23 26.57 4.96
N ARG A 240 9.05 25.69 4.36
CA ARG A 240 8.85 24.23 4.45
C ARG A 240 9.03 23.70 5.88
N ALA A 241 10.05 24.19 6.59
CA ALA A 241 10.30 23.89 7.99
C ALA A 241 9.14 24.35 8.89
N SER A 242 8.70 25.61 8.76
CA SER A 242 7.61 26.14 9.59
C SER A 242 6.26 25.46 9.34
N LYS A 243 5.95 25.02 8.11
CA LYS A 243 4.77 24.20 7.83
C LYS A 243 4.86 22.80 8.45
N LYS A 244 6.01 22.12 8.30
CA LYS A 244 6.29 20.82 8.92
C LYS A 244 6.18 20.88 10.46
N LEU A 245 6.73 21.92 11.08
CA LEU A 245 6.73 22.10 12.54
C LEU A 245 5.36 22.52 13.08
N ALA A 246 4.61 23.38 12.36
CA ALA A 246 3.25 23.75 12.76
C ALA A 246 2.27 22.58 12.67
N GLU A 247 2.39 21.74 11.64
CA GLU A 247 1.64 20.49 11.54
C GLU A 247 2.01 19.52 12.67
N ARG A 248 3.32 19.32 12.93
CA ARG A 248 3.79 18.49 14.05
C ARG A 248 3.23 18.94 15.40
N ALA A 249 3.30 20.23 15.71
CA ALA A 249 2.77 20.78 16.97
C ALA A 249 1.24 20.64 17.11
N ALA A 250 0.49 20.64 16.00
CA ALA A 250 -0.95 20.40 16.01
C ALA A 250 -1.26 18.92 16.33
N TRP A 251 -0.49 17.98 15.77
CA TRP A 251 -0.58 16.56 16.13
C TRP A 251 -0.15 16.28 17.57
N ASP A 252 0.98 16.86 18.01
CA ASP A 252 1.46 16.73 19.40
C ASP A 252 0.41 17.25 20.43
N PHE A 253 -0.38 18.27 20.07
CA PHE A 253 -1.51 18.76 20.88
C PHE A 253 -2.67 17.76 20.94
N VAL A 254 -3.03 17.12 19.82
CA VAL A 254 -4.09 16.09 19.79
C VAL A 254 -3.69 14.89 20.65
N ASP A 255 -2.45 14.43 20.51
CA ASP A 255 -1.90 13.32 21.29
C ASP A 255 -1.86 13.63 22.79
N ALA A 256 -1.51 14.87 23.16
CA ALA A 256 -1.40 15.28 24.57
C ALA A 256 -2.74 15.64 25.24
N ALA A 257 -3.71 16.18 24.49
CA ALA A 257 -4.97 16.68 25.03
C ALA A 257 -6.17 15.74 24.81
N THR A 258 -6.06 14.75 23.91
CA THR A 258 -7.14 13.83 23.51
C THR A 258 -8.49 14.54 23.27
N PRO A 259 -8.55 15.54 22.37
CA PRO A 259 -9.77 16.30 22.12
C PRO A 259 -10.88 15.42 21.55
N ALA A 260 -12.13 15.78 21.84
CA ALA A 260 -13.32 15.09 21.33
C ALA A 260 -13.65 15.41 19.84
N PHE A 261 -12.64 15.79 19.05
CA PHE A 261 -12.74 16.08 17.63
C PHE A 261 -11.48 15.60 16.90
N ASP A 262 -11.63 15.13 15.66
CA ASP A 262 -10.50 14.75 14.83
C ASP A 262 -9.79 15.99 14.27
N LEU A 263 -8.45 15.97 14.28
CA LEU A 263 -7.64 16.92 13.53
C LEU A 263 -7.42 16.38 12.11
N VAL A 264 -7.61 17.24 11.12
CA VAL A 264 -7.31 16.95 9.71
C VAL A 264 -6.43 18.06 9.17
N THR A 265 -5.23 17.71 8.67
CA THR A 265 -4.29 18.64 8.05
C THR A 265 -4.29 18.44 6.53
N ILE A 266 -4.27 19.56 5.78
CA ILE A 266 -4.27 19.56 4.31
C ILE A 266 -3.14 20.50 3.85
N CYS A 267 -2.19 19.96 3.11
CA CYS A 267 -0.98 20.65 2.65
C CYS A 267 -0.96 20.76 1.11
N PRO A 268 -1.68 21.73 0.52
CA PRO A 268 -1.75 21.90 -0.93
C PRO A 268 -0.49 22.60 -1.50
N PRO A 269 -0.27 22.53 -2.83
CA PRO A 269 0.63 23.45 -3.54
C PRO A 269 0.01 24.87 -3.59
N LEU A 270 0.52 25.75 -4.46
CA LEU A 270 -0.09 27.08 -4.66
C LEU A 270 -1.50 26.92 -5.27
N VAL A 271 -2.53 27.36 -4.55
CA VAL A 271 -3.95 27.24 -4.93
C VAL A 271 -4.61 28.62 -4.91
N LEU A 272 -5.43 28.90 -5.91
CA LEU A 272 -6.29 30.09 -6.01
C LEU A 272 -7.71 29.64 -6.45
N GLY A 273 -8.75 30.17 -5.81
CA GLY A 273 -10.16 29.89 -6.10
C GLY A 273 -10.98 29.47 -4.86
N PRO A 274 -12.32 29.64 -4.87
CA PRO A 274 -13.19 29.27 -3.76
C PRO A 274 -13.42 27.75 -3.66
N VAL A 275 -13.67 27.26 -2.44
CA VAL A 275 -13.56 25.84 -2.09
C VAL A 275 -14.82 25.03 -2.46
N GLY A 276 -14.61 23.93 -3.18
CA GLY A 276 -15.55 22.83 -3.44
C GLY A 276 -14.87 21.48 -3.17
N ALA A 277 -15.64 20.41 -2.96
CA ALA A 277 -15.19 19.31 -2.11
C ALA A 277 -14.40 18.16 -2.78
N HIS A 278 -13.44 17.63 -1.99
CA HIS A 278 -12.78 16.31 -2.07
C HIS A 278 -11.72 16.03 -3.17
N LEU A 279 -10.42 16.12 -2.80
CA LEU A 279 -9.33 15.32 -3.38
C LEU A 279 -8.01 15.41 -2.59
N ALA A 280 -7.41 14.26 -2.27
CA ALA A 280 -6.06 13.97 -1.77
C ALA A 280 -5.86 12.42 -1.78
N SER A 281 -4.66 11.80 -1.68
CA SER A 281 -3.28 12.30 -1.77
C SER A 281 -2.44 11.44 -2.76
N LEU A 282 -1.15 11.14 -2.49
CA LEU A 282 -0.32 10.23 -3.30
C LEU A 282 0.63 9.28 -2.49
N ASP A 283 0.43 9.11 -1.18
CA ASP A 283 1.37 8.36 -0.32
C ASP A 283 0.77 7.11 0.35
N ALA A 284 0.62 6.02 -0.42
CA ALA A 284 0.54 4.65 0.13
C ALA A 284 0.73 3.55 -0.92
N ILE A 285 1.81 2.77 -0.81
CA ILE A 285 2.09 1.53 -1.56
C ILE A 285 2.71 0.48 -0.60
N ASN A 286 2.48 -0.82 -0.80
CA ASN A 286 3.19 -1.85 -0.01
C ASN A 286 4.72 -1.85 -0.32
N THR A 287 5.60 -2.35 0.56
CA THR A 287 7.07 -2.16 0.45
C THR A 287 7.62 -2.77 -0.85
N SER A 288 6.98 -3.83 -1.32
CA SER A 288 7.33 -4.51 -2.57
C SER A 288 7.07 -3.60 -3.77
N ASN A 289 5.86 -3.07 -3.89
CA ASN A 289 5.45 -2.20 -4.99
C ASN A 289 5.95 -0.75 -4.80
N GLU A 290 6.33 -0.35 -3.58
CA GLU A 290 6.94 0.94 -3.29
C GLU A 290 8.31 1.04 -3.97
N ARG A 291 9.08 -0.05 -4.01
CA ARG A 291 10.32 -0.14 -4.80
C ARG A 291 10.06 0.21 -6.27
N LEU A 292 9.02 -0.40 -6.87
CA LEU A 292 8.60 -0.12 -8.24
C LEU A 292 8.13 1.34 -8.38
N VAL A 293 7.34 1.87 -7.46
CA VAL A 293 6.90 3.28 -7.54
C VAL A 293 8.02 4.28 -7.31
N GLN A 294 9.03 4.00 -6.49
CA GLN A 294 10.21 4.83 -6.32
C GLN A 294 11.08 4.87 -7.57
N LEU A 295 11.31 3.70 -8.17
CA LEU A 295 11.94 3.56 -9.48
C LEU A 295 11.18 4.39 -10.53
N LEU A 296 9.86 4.23 -10.64
CA LEU A 296 9.00 4.97 -11.57
C LEU A 296 8.91 6.48 -11.26
N ARG A 297 9.05 6.89 -9.99
CA ARG A 297 9.15 8.31 -9.57
C ARG A 297 10.55 8.89 -9.87
N GLY A 298 11.54 8.08 -10.20
CA GLY A 298 12.91 8.48 -10.48
C GLY A 298 13.77 8.73 -9.23
N ALA A 299 13.37 8.19 -8.08
CA ALA A 299 14.13 8.31 -6.83
C ALA A 299 15.50 7.60 -6.89
N TRP A 300 15.67 6.66 -7.83
CA TRP A 300 16.85 5.81 -7.96
C TRP A 300 17.84 6.26 -9.06
N LYS A 301 17.64 7.44 -9.66
CA LYS A 301 18.44 7.93 -10.80
C LYS A 301 19.95 8.02 -10.56
N THR A 302 20.38 8.30 -9.33
CA THR A 302 21.79 8.46 -8.97
C THR A 302 22.40 7.22 -8.33
N ARG A 303 21.55 6.34 -7.77
CA ARG A 303 21.91 5.04 -7.20
C ARG A 303 20.65 4.19 -7.10
N VAL A 304 20.71 2.94 -7.56
CA VAL A 304 19.64 1.97 -7.33
C VAL A 304 19.64 1.60 -5.85
N ALA A 305 18.49 1.67 -5.17
CA ALA A 305 18.41 1.31 -3.76
C ALA A 305 18.91 -0.12 -3.53
N ASP A 306 19.63 -0.37 -2.44
CA ASP A 306 20.21 -1.69 -2.17
C ASP A 306 19.11 -2.74 -2.01
N THR A 307 19.30 -3.94 -2.59
CA THR A 307 18.30 -5.02 -2.53
C THR A 307 18.00 -5.44 -1.09
N GLY A 308 19.05 -5.55 -0.27
CA GLY A 308 19.04 -6.14 1.06
C GLY A 308 19.36 -7.63 1.03
N ALA A 309 19.41 -8.27 2.21
CA ALA A 309 19.73 -9.70 2.32
C ALA A 309 18.51 -10.63 2.20
N ALA A 310 17.29 -10.14 2.45
CA ALA A 310 16.06 -10.91 2.27
C ALA A 310 15.58 -10.78 0.82
N VAL A 311 16.06 -11.68 -0.04
CA VAL A 311 16.00 -11.58 -1.51
C VAL A 311 14.97 -12.50 -2.18
N LEU A 312 14.07 -13.11 -1.41
CA LEU A 312 13.00 -13.94 -1.96
C LEU A 312 11.73 -13.13 -2.25
N TRP A 313 10.98 -13.54 -3.27
CA TRP A 313 9.72 -12.90 -3.66
C TRP A 313 8.69 -13.89 -4.24
N VAL A 314 7.44 -13.45 -4.40
CA VAL A 314 6.34 -14.15 -5.08
C VAL A 314 5.35 -13.14 -5.68
N ASP A 315 4.65 -13.50 -6.75
CA ASP A 315 3.54 -12.69 -7.28
C ASP A 315 2.29 -12.82 -6.40
N VAL A 316 1.56 -11.72 -6.20
CA VAL A 316 0.34 -11.64 -5.39
C VAL A 316 -0.77 -12.57 -5.90
N ARG A 317 -0.85 -12.81 -7.21
CA ARG A 317 -1.84 -13.69 -7.84
C ARG A 317 -1.56 -15.15 -7.52
N ASP A 318 -0.29 -15.56 -7.54
CA ASP A 318 0.13 -16.89 -7.12
C ASP A 318 0.04 -17.06 -5.60
N CYS A 319 0.34 -16.00 -4.84
CA CYS A 319 0.15 -15.97 -3.40
C CYS A 319 -1.33 -16.21 -3.06
N ALA A 320 -2.25 -15.53 -3.76
CA ALA A 320 -3.68 -15.76 -3.62
C ALA A 320 -4.09 -17.19 -4.07
N ALA A 321 -3.61 -17.64 -5.23
CA ALA A 321 -3.89 -18.99 -5.73
C ALA A 321 -3.42 -20.07 -4.76
N ALA A 322 -2.28 -19.86 -4.08
CA ALA A 322 -1.80 -20.77 -3.04
C ALA A 322 -2.74 -20.85 -1.82
N HIS A 323 -3.44 -19.78 -1.46
CA HIS A 323 -4.45 -19.83 -0.38
C HIS A 323 -5.65 -20.69 -0.80
N LEU A 324 -6.16 -20.51 -2.03
CA LEU A 324 -7.29 -21.31 -2.53
C LEU A 324 -6.90 -22.78 -2.72
N ARG A 325 -5.75 -23.05 -3.32
CA ARG A 325 -5.28 -24.44 -3.49
C ARG A 325 -4.93 -25.13 -2.18
N ALA A 326 -4.45 -24.40 -1.17
CA ALA A 326 -4.33 -24.91 0.20
C ALA A 326 -5.69 -25.21 0.84
N LEU A 327 -6.74 -24.45 0.50
CA LEU A 327 -8.11 -24.70 0.92
C LEU A 327 -8.63 -26.05 0.39
N GLU A 328 -8.28 -26.39 -0.84
CA GLU A 328 -8.79 -27.60 -1.52
C GLU A 328 -7.91 -28.84 -1.30
N ALA A 329 -6.59 -28.72 -1.38
CA ALA A 329 -5.66 -29.86 -1.39
C ALA A 329 -5.67 -30.63 -0.05
N PRO A 330 -6.07 -31.91 -0.01
CA PRO A 330 -6.05 -32.69 1.24
C PRO A 330 -4.64 -32.82 1.84
N ALA A 331 -3.60 -32.84 0.99
CA ALA A 331 -2.21 -32.92 1.40
C ALA A 331 -1.65 -31.63 2.05
N ALA A 332 -2.41 -30.53 2.02
CA ALA A 332 -2.05 -29.29 2.71
C ALA A 332 -2.39 -29.32 4.22
N ALA A 333 -3.26 -30.24 4.66
CA ALA A 333 -3.68 -30.35 6.06
C ALA A 333 -2.46 -30.51 7.00
N GLY A 334 -2.35 -29.65 8.01
CA GLY A 334 -1.24 -29.68 8.97
C GLY A 334 0.11 -29.23 8.39
N ARG A 335 0.12 -28.49 7.27
CA ARG A 335 1.35 -28.02 6.62
C ARG A 335 1.56 -26.52 6.75
N ARG A 336 2.84 -26.16 6.83
CA ARG A 336 3.36 -24.84 6.48
C ARG A 336 3.75 -24.88 5.01
N LEU A 337 3.45 -23.86 4.23
CA LEU A 337 3.64 -23.83 2.78
C LEU A 337 4.50 -22.61 2.40
N PHE A 338 5.68 -22.87 1.83
CA PHE A 338 6.67 -21.84 1.52
C PHE A 338 6.50 -21.33 0.08
N THR A 339 5.72 -20.27 -0.06
CA THR A 339 5.25 -19.76 -1.36
C THR A 339 6.20 -18.72 -1.94
N THR A 340 7.36 -19.18 -2.44
CA THR A 340 8.38 -18.34 -3.09
C THR A 340 8.53 -18.70 -4.58
N ALA A 341 8.49 -17.69 -5.45
CA ALA A 341 8.75 -17.81 -6.88
C ALA A 341 10.26 -17.86 -7.18
N GLY A 342 11.06 -17.17 -6.35
CA GLY A 342 12.51 -17.25 -6.39
C GLY A 342 13.18 -15.99 -5.87
N TRP A 343 14.35 -15.69 -6.43
CA TRP A 343 15.15 -14.52 -6.10
C TRP A 343 14.76 -13.29 -6.93
N PHE A 344 15.07 -12.10 -6.42
CA PHE A 344 15.04 -10.84 -7.17
C PHE A 344 16.23 -9.93 -6.79
N SER A 345 16.51 -8.92 -7.60
CA SER A 345 17.28 -7.75 -7.20
C SER A 345 16.62 -6.43 -7.62
N ASN A 346 16.93 -5.32 -6.95
CA ASN A 346 16.39 -4.01 -7.34
C ASN A 346 16.91 -3.56 -8.72
N ARG A 347 18.14 -3.94 -9.07
CA ARG A 347 18.75 -3.71 -10.39
C ARG A 347 18.03 -4.49 -11.49
N GLU A 348 17.60 -5.71 -11.22
CA GLU A 348 16.82 -6.54 -12.14
C GLU A 348 15.40 -5.97 -12.35
N ILE A 349 14.73 -5.49 -11.29
CA ILE A 349 13.47 -4.75 -11.41
C ILE A 349 13.67 -3.50 -12.29
N ALA A 350 14.75 -2.74 -12.09
CA ALA A 350 15.06 -1.56 -12.90
C ALA A 350 15.38 -1.91 -14.38
N ALA A 351 16.03 -3.04 -14.64
CA ALA A 351 16.30 -3.53 -15.98
C ALA A 351 15.00 -3.94 -16.70
N VAL A 352 14.15 -4.75 -16.07
CA VAL A 352 12.84 -5.17 -16.62
C VAL A 352 12.00 -3.97 -17.03
N VAL A 353 11.86 -2.96 -16.15
CA VAL A 353 11.06 -1.76 -16.47
C VAL A 353 11.67 -0.98 -17.63
N ARG A 354 13.00 -0.86 -17.70
CA ARG A 354 13.69 -0.15 -18.80
C ARG A 354 13.58 -0.87 -20.14
N GLU A 355 13.57 -2.20 -20.13
CA GLU A 355 13.49 -3.05 -21.32
C GLU A 355 12.06 -3.13 -21.88
N ASN A 356 11.05 -3.19 -21.00
CA ASN A 356 9.64 -3.31 -21.39
C ASN A 356 8.91 -1.96 -21.55
N PHE A 357 9.41 -0.87 -20.97
CA PHE A 357 8.79 0.47 -21.01
C PHE A 357 9.83 1.57 -21.38
N PRO A 358 10.33 1.57 -22.64
CA PRO A 358 11.37 2.50 -23.08
C PRO A 358 10.96 3.98 -22.97
N GLU A 359 9.66 4.29 -22.99
CA GLU A 359 9.11 5.64 -22.76
C GLU A 359 9.34 6.16 -21.32
N LEU A 360 9.71 5.28 -20.39
CA LEU A 360 10.07 5.64 -19.02
C LEU A 360 11.58 5.84 -18.83
N ALA A 361 12.41 5.58 -19.84
CA ALA A 361 13.87 5.58 -19.73
C ALA A 361 14.44 6.85 -19.06
N ASP A 362 13.94 8.04 -19.43
CA ASP A 362 14.33 9.33 -18.84
C ASP A 362 14.07 9.44 -17.32
N ARG A 363 13.28 8.53 -16.74
CA ARG A 363 12.92 8.50 -15.31
C ARG A 363 13.70 7.42 -14.55
N LEU A 364 14.22 6.42 -15.25
CA LEU A 364 14.89 5.25 -14.68
C LEU A 364 16.40 5.51 -14.48
N PRO A 365 17.09 4.71 -13.64
CA PRO A 365 18.55 4.67 -13.62
C PRO A 365 19.12 4.17 -14.96
N GLY A 366 20.17 4.84 -15.44
CA GLY A 366 20.96 4.36 -16.58
C GLY A 366 21.68 3.03 -16.27
N PRO A 367 22.09 2.25 -17.28
CA PRO A 367 22.81 0.99 -17.07
C PRO A 367 24.06 1.11 -16.19
N GLU A 368 24.73 2.27 -16.26
CA GLU A 368 25.93 2.64 -15.52
C GLU A 368 25.70 3.01 -14.05
N VAL A 369 24.46 3.26 -13.63
CA VAL A 369 24.14 3.64 -12.25
C VAL A 369 24.37 2.44 -11.32
N GLU A 370 25.16 2.64 -10.27
CA GLU A 370 25.50 1.60 -9.26
C GLU A 370 24.35 1.32 -8.28
N GLY A 371 24.44 0.18 -7.59
CA GLY A 371 23.53 -0.22 -6.51
C GLY A 371 22.49 -1.27 -6.92
N GLY A 372 21.74 -1.74 -5.92
CA GLY A 372 20.63 -2.67 -6.12
C GLY A 372 21.00 -4.02 -6.73
N GLU A 373 22.28 -4.39 -6.75
CA GLU A 373 22.73 -5.69 -7.25
C GLU A 373 22.10 -6.85 -6.48
N PHE A 374 22.10 -8.03 -7.11
CA PHE A 374 21.87 -9.28 -6.40
C PHE A 374 23.09 -9.58 -5.50
N PRO A 375 22.92 -10.08 -4.26
CA PRO A 375 24.04 -10.48 -3.42
C PRO A 375 24.94 -11.51 -4.13
N PRO A 376 26.26 -11.51 -3.89
CA PRO A 376 27.16 -12.51 -4.46
C PRO A 376 26.69 -13.94 -4.16
N LYS A 377 26.87 -14.87 -5.12
CA LYS A 377 26.40 -16.27 -4.99
C LYS A 377 27.03 -17.03 -3.80
N ASP A 378 28.21 -16.62 -3.37
CA ASP A 378 28.92 -17.10 -2.17
C ASP A 378 28.43 -16.43 -0.87
N LYS A 379 27.45 -15.53 -0.95
CA LYS A 379 26.92 -14.72 0.17
C LYS A 379 25.39 -14.64 0.17
N VAL A 380 24.72 -15.64 -0.38
CA VAL A 380 23.25 -15.73 -0.43
C VAL A 380 22.80 -17.16 -0.15
N TYR A 381 21.76 -17.29 0.68
CA TYR A 381 21.18 -18.59 1.03
C TYR A 381 20.42 -19.22 -0.14
N GLY A 382 20.32 -20.55 -0.12
CA GLY A 382 19.41 -21.34 -0.93
C GLY A 382 18.00 -21.42 -0.34
N TYR A 383 17.04 -21.84 -1.15
CA TYR A 383 15.71 -22.24 -0.69
C TYR A 383 15.28 -23.54 -1.39
N ASP A 384 14.44 -24.32 -0.71
CA ASP A 384 13.72 -25.45 -1.30
C ASP A 384 12.27 -25.39 -0.83
N ASN A 385 11.36 -25.29 -1.79
CA ASN A 385 9.92 -25.35 -1.60
C ASN A 385 9.26 -26.41 -2.47
N THR A 386 10.01 -27.43 -2.90
CA THR A 386 9.54 -28.50 -3.81
C THR A 386 8.27 -29.17 -3.28
N ALA A 387 8.23 -29.51 -1.99
CA ALA A 387 7.04 -30.10 -1.36
C ALA A 387 5.83 -29.14 -1.35
N THR A 388 6.04 -27.82 -1.25
CA THR A 388 4.96 -26.83 -1.39
C THR A 388 4.45 -26.78 -2.83
N ASN A 389 5.36 -26.82 -3.81
CA ASN A 389 5.01 -26.81 -5.24
C ASN A 389 4.22 -28.07 -5.63
N GLU A 390 4.59 -29.24 -5.10
CA GLU A 390 3.88 -30.51 -5.28
C GLU A 390 2.47 -30.50 -4.66
N ILE A 391 2.34 -30.06 -3.40
CA ILE A 391 1.04 -30.00 -2.70
C ILE A 391 0.06 -29.06 -3.40
N LEU A 392 0.55 -27.92 -3.90
CA LEU A 392 -0.28 -26.91 -4.56
C LEU A 392 -0.39 -27.10 -6.08
N GLY A 393 0.40 -27.98 -6.68
CA GLY A 393 0.50 -28.13 -8.15
C GLY A 393 0.78 -26.82 -8.89
N ILE A 394 1.50 -25.88 -8.26
CA ILE A 394 1.60 -24.48 -8.70
C ILE A 394 2.85 -24.24 -9.54
N GLN A 395 2.69 -23.41 -10.58
CA GLN A 395 3.78 -22.85 -11.38
C GLN A 395 3.78 -21.34 -11.15
N TRP A 396 4.93 -20.81 -10.76
CA TRP A 396 5.06 -19.41 -10.36
C TRP A 396 5.23 -18.48 -11.57
N ILE A 397 4.58 -17.32 -11.52
CA ILE A 397 4.77 -16.20 -12.43
C ILE A 397 6.21 -15.69 -12.29
N GLY A 398 6.91 -15.54 -13.42
CA GLY A 398 8.28 -15.01 -13.46
C GLY A 398 8.37 -13.53 -13.12
N LEU A 399 9.54 -13.08 -12.66
CA LEU A 399 9.76 -11.72 -12.17
C LEU A 399 9.45 -10.66 -13.23
N GLU A 400 9.89 -10.88 -14.47
CA GLU A 400 9.60 -9.99 -15.59
C GLU A 400 8.09 -9.77 -15.74
N LYS A 401 7.31 -10.85 -15.85
CA LYS A 401 5.85 -10.75 -15.98
C LYS A 401 5.21 -10.07 -14.77
N SER A 402 5.66 -10.37 -13.55
CA SER A 402 5.13 -9.73 -12.35
C SER A 402 5.36 -8.21 -12.38
N ILE A 403 6.56 -7.75 -12.73
CA ILE A 403 6.91 -6.33 -12.82
C ILE A 403 6.23 -5.65 -14.01
N VAL A 404 6.12 -6.30 -15.17
CA VAL A 404 5.40 -5.77 -16.34
C VAL A 404 3.92 -5.57 -16.04
N ASP A 405 3.25 -6.58 -15.47
CA ASP A 405 1.83 -6.46 -15.10
C ASP A 405 1.61 -5.44 -13.95
N SER A 406 2.61 -5.24 -13.09
CA SER A 406 2.56 -4.26 -11.98
C SER A 406 2.85 -2.83 -12.43
N THR A 407 3.58 -2.65 -13.53
CA THR A 407 3.93 -1.34 -14.06
C THR A 407 2.71 -0.82 -14.82
N PRO A 408 2.12 0.32 -14.41
CA PRO A 408 1.05 0.91 -15.19
C PRO A 408 1.62 1.28 -16.55
N ALA A 409 1.22 0.55 -17.60
CA ALA A 409 1.62 0.85 -18.97
C ALA A 409 1.39 2.34 -19.27
N ALA A 410 2.20 2.96 -20.13
CA ALA A 410 2.01 4.38 -20.47
C ALA A 410 0.65 4.71 -21.15
N GLY A 411 -0.18 3.70 -21.44
CA GLY A 411 -1.60 3.84 -21.81
C GLY A 411 -2.59 3.92 -20.62
N GLY A 412 -2.14 3.76 -19.38
CA GLY A 412 -2.92 3.99 -18.16
C GLY A 412 -3.22 5.48 -18.00
N ARG A 413 -4.35 5.92 -18.58
CA ARG A 413 -4.75 7.33 -18.67
C ARG A 413 -4.70 8.03 -17.31
N ARG A 414 -3.66 8.84 -17.11
CA ARG A 414 -3.62 9.86 -16.05
C ARG A 414 -4.62 10.95 -16.40
N LEU A 415 -5.63 11.14 -15.56
CA LEU A 415 -6.46 12.34 -15.60
C LEU A 415 -5.62 13.52 -15.09
N PHE A 416 -5.11 14.33 -16.02
CA PHE A 416 -4.59 15.66 -15.68
C PHE A 416 -5.77 16.64 -15.59
N THR A 417 -5.84 17.39 -14.50
CA THR A 417 -6.87 18.40 -14.21
C THR A 417 -6.31 19.83 -14.26
N THR A 418 -5.46 20.11 -15.26
CA THR A 418 -4.92 21.45 -15.50
C THR A 418 -5.74 22.18 -16.55
N ALA A 419 -6.28 23.36 -16.24
CA ALA A 419 -7.02 24.17 -17.23
C ALA A 419 -6.10 24.81 -18.29
N GLY A 420 -4.79 24.88 -18.03
CA GLY A 420 -3.78 25.23 -19.01
C GLY A 420 -2.51 25.82 -18.42
N TRP A 421 -1.56 26.12 -19.31
CA TRP A 421 -0.36 26.88 -18.98
C TRP A 421 -0.68 28.37 -18.89
N PHE A 422 -0.04 29.08 -17.96
CA PHE A 422 -0.10 30.54 -17.86
C PHE A 422 1.21 31.12 -17.32
N SER A 423 1.45 32.37 -17.67
CA SER A 423 2.54 33.19 -17.16
C SER A 423 2.03 34.35 -16.31
N ASN A 424 2.89 34.92 -15.47
CA ASN A 424 2.55 36.10 -14.68
C ASN A 424 2.27 37.31 -15.59
N ARG A 425 2.89 37.37 -16.78
CA ARG A 425 2.59 38.37 -17.80
C ARG A 425 1.21 38.19 -18.41
N GLU A 426 0.77 36.97 -18.70
CA GLU A 426 -0.62 36.71 -19.16
C GLU A 426 -1.65 37.07 -18.09
N ILE A 427 -1.39 36.77 -16.80
CA ILE A 427 -2.26 37.23 -15.70
C ILE A 427 -2.36 38.76 -15.69
N ALA A 428 -1.22 39.45 -15.72
CA ALA A 428 -1.19 40.91 -15.72
C ALA A 428 -1.89 41.51 -16.95
N THR A 429 -1.78 40.87 -18.12
CA THR A 429 -2.48 41.28 -19.35
C THR A 429 -3.99 41.15 -19.20
N VAL A 430 -4.49 39.99 -18.76
CA VAL A 430 -5.93 39.79 -18.49
C VAL A 430 -6.46 40.84 -17.50
N VAL A 431 -5.73 41.14 -16.43
CA VAL A 431 -6.17 42.15 -15.45
C VAL A 431 -6.17 43.56 -16.07
N ARG A 432 -5.17 43.95 -16.87
CA ARG A 432 -5.19 45.26 -17.57
C ARG A 432 -6.36 45.39 -18.55
N GLU A 433 -6.68 44.32 -19.27
CA GLU A 433 -7.74 44.30 -20.28
C GLU A 433 -9.15 44.30 -19.68
N ASN A 434 -9.34 43.61 -18.54
CA ASN A 434 -10.65 43.45 -17.90
C ASN A 434 -10.91 44.43 -16.73
N PHE A 435 -9.88 45.07 -16.17
CA PHE A 435 -9.97 46.00 -15.03
C PHE A 435 -9.09 47.24 -15.24
N PRO A 436 -9.51 48.18 -16.11
CA PRO A 436 -8.74 49.40 -16.41
C PRO A 436 -8.36 50.21 -15.17
N GLU A 437 -9.19 50.18 -14.12
CA GLU A 437 -8.97 50.85 -12.83
C GLU A 437 -7.85 50.24 -11.98
N LEU A 438 -7.34 49.06 -12.36
CA LEU A 438 -6.23 48.38 -11.69
C LEU A 438 -4.92 48.43 -12.50
N VAL A 439 -4.92 49.02 -13.70
CA VAL A 439 -3.74 49.10 -14.59
C VAL A 439 -2.54 49.74 -13.91
N ASP A 440 -2.75 50.86 -13.20
CA ASP A 440 -1.70 51.59 -12.46
C ASP A 440 -1.13 50.82 -11.25
N ARG A 441 -1.77 49.72 -10.85
CA ARG A 441 -1.32 48.81 -9.79
C ARG A 441 -0.53 47.61 -10.33
N LEU A 442 -0.36 47.50 -11.64
CA LEU A 442 0.36 46.40 -12.30
C LEU A 442 1.73 46.86 -12.84
N PRO A 443 2.70 45.95 -13.03
CA PRO A 443 3.94 46.28 -13.73
C PRO A 443 3.65 46.80 -15.14
N GLY A 444 4.37 47.83 -15.57
CA GLY A 444 4.28 48.33 -16.95
C GLY A 444 4.73 47.29 -17.98
N PRO A 445 4.29 47.38 -19.25
CA PRO A 445 4.62 46.41 -20.30
C PRO A 445 6.12 46.29 -20.59
N GLU A 446 6.91 47.31 -20.24
CA GLU A 446 8.38 47.36 -20.33
C GLU A 446 9.13 46.59 -19.22
N VAL A 447 8.45 46.01 -18.23
CA VAL A 447 9.11 45.23 -17.16
C VAL A 447 9.47 43.83 -17.65
N GLU A 448 10.76 43.56 -17.82
CA GLU A 448 11.30 42.24 -18.17
C GLU A 448 11.00 41.18 -17.09
N GLY A 449 10.75 39.95 -17.54
CA GLY A 449 10.43 38.82 -16.65
C GLY A 449 8.94 38.52 -16.54
N GLY A 450 8.65 37.28 -16.15
CA GLY A 450 7.29 36.78 -16.01
C GLY A 450 6.65 36.28 -17.32
N GLU A 451 7.42 36.16 -18.41
CA GLU A 451 7.06 35.43 -19.63
C GLU A 451 6.93 33.92 -19.38
N PHE A 452 6.19 33.23 -20.25
CA PHE A 452 6.17 31.76 -20.23
C PHE A 452 7.50 31.19 -20.77
N PRO A 453 8.03 30.08 -20.22
CA PRO A 453 9.23 29.45 -20.76
C PRO A 453 9.05 29.04 -22.24
N PRO A 454 10.15 28.97 -23.03
CA PRO A 454 10.11 28.48 -24.40
C PRO A 454 9.39 27.13 -24.50
N LYS A 455 8.50 26.93 -25.49
CA LYS A 455 7.59 25.77 -25.55
C LYS A 455 8.29 24.41 -25.61
N ASP A 456 9.55 24.38 -26.03
CA ASP A 456 10.47 23.23 -26.02
C ASP A 456 11.03 22.88 -24.63
N LYS A 457 10.82 23.75 -23.63
CA LYS A 457 11.35 23.63 -22.24
C LYS A 457 10.26 23.48 -21.18
N VAL A 458 9.03 23.21 -21.60
CA VAL A 458 7.85 23.02 -20.75
C VAL A 458 7.05 21.83 -21.28
N TYR A 459 6.53 21.01 -20.37
CA TYR A 459 5.84 19.78 -20.73
C TYR A 459 4.56 20.06 -21.51
N GLY A 460 4.20 19.19 -22.46
CA GLY A 460 2.88 19.21 -23.07
C GLY A 460 1.81 18.72 -22.10
N TYR A 461 0.56 19.13 -22.31
CA TYR A 461 -0.62 18.50 -21.71
C TYR A 461 -1.68 18.31 -22.79
N ASP A 462 -2.48 17.25 -22.65
CA ASP A 462 -3.66 16.99 -23.46
C ASP A 462 -4.80 16.59 -22.52
N ASN A 463 -5.89 17.37 -22.55
CA ASN A 463 -7.06 17.20 -21.70
C ASN A 463 -8.24 16.59 -22.46
N THR A 464 -8.09 16.23 -23.74
CA THR A 464 -9.20 15.77 -24.60
C THR A 464 -9.95 14.61 -23.96
N ALA A 465 -9.22 13.59 -23.49
CA ALA A 465 -9.79 12.46 -22.77
C ALA A 465 -10.47 12.86 -21.44
N THR A 466 -9.92 13.83 -20.69
CA THR A 466 -10.52 14.30 -19.44
C THR A 466 -11.86 15.01 -19.69
N ASN A 467 -11.95 15.78 -20.78
CA ASN A 467 -13.16 16.50 -21.18
C ASN A 467 -14.26 15.54 -21.62
N GLU A 468 -13.92 14.52 -22.42
CA GLU A 468 -14.85 13.49 -22.89
C GLU A 468 -15.36 12.61 -21.74
N ILE A 469 -14.49 12.23 -20.79
CA ILE A 469 -14.84 11.32 -19.68
C ILE A 469 -15.69 12.02 -18.62
N LEU A 470 -15.39 13.28 -18.29
CA LEU A 470 -16.05 13.99 -17.20
C LEU A 470 -17.19 14.93 -17.67
N GLY A 471 -17.32 15.16 -18.98
CA GLY A 471 -18.26 16.15 -19.53
C GLY A 471 -17.93 17.60 -19.16
N ILE A 472 -16.73 17.85 -18.62
CA ILE A 472 -16.29 19.15 -18.11
C ILE A 472 -15.77 20.01 -19.25
N GLN A 473 -16.33 21.21 -19.39
CA GLN A 473 -15.65 22.32 -20.06
C GLN A 473 -14.87 23.11 -19.01
N TRP A 474 -13.53 23.12 -19.15
CA TRP A 474 -12.67 23.87 -18.23
C TRP A 474 -12.89 25.37 -18.36
N ILE A 475 -13.00 26.04 -17.22
CA ILE A 475 -13.03 27.50 -17.16
C ILE A 475 -11.62 28.01 -17.52
N GLY A 476 -11.53 28.78 -18.60
CA GLY A 476 -10.26 29.33 -19.06
C GLY A 476 -9.60 30.28 -18.07
N LEU A 477 -8.29 30.50 -18.26
CA LEU A 477 -7.45 31.39 -17.45
C LEU A 477 -8.09 32.77 -17.25
N GLU A 478 -8.55 33.39 -18.35
CA GLU A 478 -9.15 34.73 -18.33
C GLU A 478 -10.35 34.81 -17.38
N LYS A 479 -11.34 33.94 -17.57
CA LYS A 479 -12.54 33.92 -16.72
C LYS A 479 -12.20 33.64 -15.25
N SER A 480 -11.23 32.76 -14.99
CA SER A 480 -10.76 32.46 -13.63
C SER A 480 -10.15 33.67 -12.92
N ILE A 481 -9.33 34.46 -13.62
CA ILE A 481 -8.78 35.72 -13.10
C ILE A 481 -9.88 36.77 -12.91
N VAL A 482 -10.76 36.93 -13.90
CA VAL A 482 -11.84 37.94 -13.89
C VAL A 482 -12.82 37.69 -12.74
N ASP A 483 -13.24 36.45 -12.52
CA ASP A 483 -14.11 36.10 -11.40
C ASP A 483 -13.40 36.32 -10.05
N SER A 484 -12.10 36.00 -9.97
CA SER A 484 -11.30 36.19 -8.74
C SER A 484 -11.11 37.66 -8.38
N VAL A 485 -10.80 38.52 -9.34
CA VAL A 485 -10.65 39.98 -9.11
C VAL A 485 -11.99 40.60 -8.74
N LYS A 486 -13.10 40.23 -9.40
CA LYS A 486 -14.45 40.70 -9.03
C LYS A 486 -14.85 40.23 -7.63
N GLN A 487 -14.52 38.99 -7.26
CA GLN A 487 -14.74 38.49 -5.90
C GLN A 487 -13.94 39.31 -4.88
N LEU A 488 -12.64 39.55 -5.12
CA LEU A 488 -11.80 40.37 -4.26
C LEU A 488 -12.36 41.79 -4.12
N GLN A 489 -12.73 42.46 -5.22
CA GLN A 489 -13.37 43.79 -5.24
C GLN A 489 -14.67 43.86 -4.42
N SER A 490 -15.40 42.74 -4.28
CA SER A 490 -16.61 42.66 -3.47
C SER A 490 -16.35 42.56 -1.96
N LEU A 491 -15.14 42.18 -1.53
CA LEU A 491 -14.82 41.98 -0.11
C LEU A 491 -14.68 43.33 0.62
N PRO A 492 -15.17 43.47 1.87
CA PRO A 492 -15.04 44.71 2.63
C PRO A 492 -13.60 45.22 2.78
N VAL A 493 -12.62 44.31 2.90
CA VAL A 493 -11.19 44.63 3.02
C VAL A 493 -10.57 45.25 1.76
N TRP A 494 -11.18 45.02 0.59
CA TRP A 494 -10.70 45.64 -0.66
C TRP A 494 -10.92 47.16 -0.67
N LYS A 495 -11.94 47.64 0.05
CA LYS A 495 -12.18 49.09 0.21
C LYS A 495 -11.15 49.79 1.11
N THR A 496 -10.18 49.03 1.64
CA THR A 496 -9.06 49.53 2.46
C THR A 496 -7.68 49.28 1.83
N LEU A 497 -7.63 48.86 0.54
CA LEU A 497 -6.43 48.55 -0.24
C LEU A 497 -6.26 49.48 -1.46
#